data_AF-A0A1D2QQ01-F1
#
_entry.id   AF-A0A1D2QQ01-F1
#
_cell.length_a   1.000
_cell.length_b   1.000
_cell.length_c   1.000
_cell.angle_alpha   90.00
_cell.angle_beta   90.00
_cell.angle_gamma   90.00
#
_symmetry.space_group_name_H-M   'P 1'
#
loop_
_entity.id
_entity.type
_entity.pdbx_description
1 polymer ?
#
loop_
_entity_poly.entity_id
_entity_poly.type
_entity_poly.pdbx_seq_one_letter_code
_entity_poly.pdbx_strand_id
1 'polypeptide(L)'
;MINETMNETSLIFTSIIAFALGYGLGYFAKNIGGLARRWGIFTVLLFPMIFIVLFGGAEAIYKMHNIVLSLIFAAGFAVRMIRR
;
A
#
# COMPACT_ATOMS: atom_id res chain seq x y z
N MET A 1 -34.09 2.71 9.77
CA MET A 1 -33.17 2.79 8.61
C MET A 1 -31.92 3.49 9.09
N ILE A 2 -30.84 2.74 9.35
CA ILE A 2 -29.57 3.32 9.77
C ILE A 2 -28.90 3.78 8.48
N ASN A 3 -28.97 5.08 8.21
CA ASN A 3 -28.24 5.68 7.11
C ASN A 3 -26.78 5.78 7.60
N GLU A 4 -25.99 4.74 7.33
CA GLU A 4 -24.55 4.74 7.58
C GLU A 4 -23.90 5.76 6.66
N THR A 5 -23.85 7.00 7.11
CA THR A 5 -22.89 7.97 6.60
C THR A 5 -21.50 7.42 6.95
N MET A 6 -20.86 6.75 5.99
CA MET A 6 -19.42 6.48 6.08
C MET A 6 -18.74 7.81 6.41
N ASN A 7 -18.11 7.87 7.59
CA ASN A 7 -17.34 9.03 8.05
C ASN A 7 -16.36 9.42 6.93
N GLU A 8 -16.39 10.67 6.47
CA GLU A 8 -15.53 11.19 5.38
C GLU A 8 -14.06 10.83 5.62
N THR A 9 -13.65 10.81 6.88
CA THR A 9 -12.34 10.35 7.35
C THR A 9 -12.04 8.93 6.87
N SER A 10 -12.95 7.98 7.08
CA SER A 10 -12.79 6.57 6.69
C SER A 10 -12.72 6.41 5.17
N LEU A 11 -13.43 7.22 4.39
CA LEU A 11 -13.34 7.26 2.92
C LEU A 11 -11.95 7.71 2.46
N ILE A 12 -11.39 8.75 3.09
CA ILE A 12 -10.04 9.25 2.79
C ILE A 12 -8.99 8.17 3.09
N PHE A 13 -9.03 7.54 4.27
CA PHE A 13 -8.09 6.47 4.62
C PHE A 13 -8.21 5.27 3.69
N THR A 14 -9.44 4.86 3.33
CA THR A 14 -9.67 3.76 2.38
C THR A 14 -9.09 4.08 1.00
N SER A 15 -9.22 5.33 0.54
CA SER A 15 -8.68 5.79 -0.74
C SER A 15 -7.14 5.79 -0.75
N ILE A 16 -6.52 6.28 0.33
CA ILE A 16 -5.05 6.25 0.52
C ILE A 16 -4.55 4.80 0.50
N ILE A 17 -5.22 3.90 1.22
CA ILE A 17 -4.89 2.48 1.28
C ILE A 17 -5.02 1.85 -0.11
N ALA A 18 -6.16 2.01 -0.79
CA ALA A 18 -6.41 1.43 -2.10
C ALA A 18 -5.36 1.86 -3.13
N PHE A 19 -4.98 3.14 -3.10
CA PHE A 19 -3.95 3.69 -3.96
C PHE A 19 -2.55 3.12 -3.65
N ALA A 20 -2.17 3.06 -2.37
CA ALA A 20 -0.89 2.49 -1.93
C ALA A 20 -0.76 0.99 -2.29
N LEU A 21 -1.82 0.21 -2.05
CA LEU A 21 -1.90 -1.21 -2.42
C LEU A 21 -1.79 -1.38 -3.94
N GLY A 22 -2.59 -0.62 -4.70
CA GLY A 22 -2.59 -0.68 -6.16
C GLY A 22 -1.22 -0.36 -6.76
N TYR A 23 -0.55 0.68 -6.25
CA TYR A 23 0.80 1.04 -6.71
C TYR A 23 1.86 0.01 -6.30
N GLY A 24 1.80 -0.50 -5.07
CA GLY A 24 2.72 -1.54 -4.58
C GLY A 24 2.62 -2.81 -5.42
N LEU A 25 1.40 -3.26 -5.69
CA LEU A 25 1.11 -4.40 -6.57
C LEU A 25 1.54 -4.13 -8.01
N GLY A 26 1.26 -2.94 -8.55
CA GLY A 26 1.67 -2.55 -9.90
C GLY A 26 3.21 -2.49 -10.07
N TYR A 27 3.91 -1.97 -9.06
CA TYR A 27 5.38 -1.98 -9.05
C TYR A 27 5.92 -3.40 -8.97
N PHE A 28 5.35 -4.25 -8.11
CA PHE A 28 5.75 -5.65 -8.01
C PHE A 28 5.53 -6.38 -9.34
N ALA A 29 4.34 -6.28 -9.93
CA ALA A 29 4.01 -6.91 -11.22
C ALA A 29 4.95 -6.44 -12.34
N LYS A 30 5.27 -5.15 -12.41
CA LYS A 30 6.22 -4.60 -13.40
C LYS A 30 7.63 -5.16 -13.25
N ASN A 31 8.06 -5.48 -12.03
CA ASN A 31 9.44 -5.88 -11.74
C ASN A 31 9.61 -7.38 -11.48
N ILE A 32 8.52 -8.17 -11.43
CA ILE A 32 8.58 -9.60 -11.05
C ILE A 32 9.49 -10.42 -11.97
N GLY A 33 9.49 -10.15 -13.28
CA GLY A 33 10.37 -10.84 -14.23
C GLY A 33 11.86 -10.48 -14.11
N GLY A 34 12.16 -9.30 -13.56
CA GLY A 34 13.53 -8.89 -13.21
C GLY A 34 13.97 -9.47 -11.87
N LEU A 35 13.06 -9.49 -10.88
CA LEU A 35 13.27 -10.14 -9.59
C LEU A 35 13.47 -11.65 -9.77
N ALA A 36 12.63 -12.32 -10.56
CA ALA A 36 12.73 -13.75 -10.86
C ALA A 36 14.09 -14.12 -11.47
N ARG A 37 14.64 -13.27 -12.33
CA ARG A 37 15.98 -13.48 -12.91
C ARG A 37 17.11 -13.28 -11.90
N ARG A 38 16.96 -12.42 -10.89
CA ARG A 38 17.99 -12.14 -9.88
C ARG A 38 17.91 -13.06 -8.66
N TRP A 39 16.70 -13.37 -8.21
CA TRP A 39 16.42 -14.08 -6.97
C TRP A 39 15.88 -15.50 -7.20
N GLY A 40 15.60 -15.88 -8.45
CA GLY A 40 15.10 -17.21 -8.79
C GLY A 40 13.82 -17.54 -8.03
N ILE A 41 13.77 -18.72 -7.44
CA ILE A 41 12.61 -19.24 -6.71
C ILE A 41 12.26 -18.44 -5.45
N PHE A 42 13.22 -17.72 -4.86
CA PHE A 42 12.98 -16.84 -3.71
C PHE A 42 12.04 -15.68 -4.03
N THR A 43 11.85 -15.36 -5.32
CA THR A 43 10.87 -14.36 -5.77
C THR A 43 9.44 -14.73 -5.39
N VAL A 44 9.14 -16.02 -5.28
CA VAL A 44 7.82 -16.51 -4.87
C VAL A 44 7.54 -16.16 -3.39
N LEU A 45 8.57 -16.11 -2.54
CA LEU A 45 8.45 -15.72 -1.13
C LEU A 45 8.33 -14.20 -0.93
N LEU A 46 8.80 -13.40 -1.90
CA LEU A 46 8.69 -11.95 -1.84
C LEU A 46 7.26 -11.46 -1.99
N PHE A 47 6.44 -12.13 -2.79
CA PHE A 47 5.03 -11.76 -2.97
C PHE A 47 4.23 -11.78 -1.65
N PRO A 48 4.17 -12.90 -0.89
CA PRO A 48 3.43 -12.94 0.37
C PRO A 48 4.03 -11.98 1.41
N MET A 49 5.37 -11.81 1.44
CA MET A 49 5.99 -10.86 2.37
C MET A 49 5.58 -9.41 2.07
N ILE A 50 5.62 -8.99 0.80
CA ILE A 50 5.18 -7.65 0.38
C ILE A 50 3.68 -7.47 0.68
N PHE A 51 2.88 -8.51 0.43
CA PHE A 51 1.45 -8.49 0.69
C PHE A 51 1.14 -8.30 2.19
N ILE A 52 1.82 -9.04 3.08
CA ILE A 52 1.66 -8.89 4.54
C ILE A 52 2.05 -7.48 5.00
N VAL A 53 3.16 -6.94 4.51
CA VAL A 53 3.61 -5.59 4.89
C VAL A 53 2.63 -4.51 4.39
N LEU A 54 2.13 -4.64 3.17
CA LEU A 54 1.20 -3.71 2.56
C LEU A 54 -0.18 -3.74 3.24
N PHE A 55 -0.76 -4.93 3.42
CA PHE A 55 -2.08 -5.07 4.03
C PHE A 55 -2.05 -4.87 5.55
N GLY A 56 -1.00 -5.34 6.24
CA GLY A 56 -0.82 -5.10 7.67
C GLY A 56 -0.57 -3.62 7.99
N GLY A 57 0.21 -2.93 7.15
CA GLY A 57 0.40 -1.47 7.25
C GLY A 57 -0.90 -0.71 6.99
N ALA A 58 -1.67 -1.11 5.97
CA ALA A 58 -2.97 -0.52 5.68
C ALA A 58 -3.98 -0.70 6.83
N GLU A 59 -4.05 -1.91 7.41
CA GLU A 59 -4.92 -2.20 8.56
C GLU A 59 -4.52 -1.39 9.79
N ALA A 60 -3.22 -1.25 10.05
CA ALA A 60 -2.69 -0.43 11.15
C ALA A 60 -3.05 1.05 10.98
N ILE A 61 -2.95 1.58 9.75
CA ILE A 61 -3.35 2.95 9.41
C ILE A 61 -4.85 3.15 9.61
N TYR A 62 -5.67 2.21 9.15
CA TYR A 62 -7.12 2.25 9.26
C TYR A 62 -7.59 2.17 10.73
N LYS A 63 -7.03 1.25 11.53
CA LYS A 63 -7.42 1.05 12.93
C LYS A 63 -6.95 2.19 13.84
N MET A 64 -5.76 2.72 13.62
CA MET A 64 -5.21 3.77 14.49
C MET A 64 -5.63 5.19 14.08
N HIS A 65 -6.26 5.37 12.89
CA HIS A 65 -6.55 6.68 12.29
C HIS A 65 -5.36 7.66 12.39
N ASN A 66 -4.14 7.12 12.34
CA ASN A 66 -2.95 7.88 12.68
C ASN A 66 -2.48 8.68 11.47
N ILE A 67 -2.87 9.95 11.45
CA ILE A 67 -2.54 10.94 10.41
C ILE A 67 -1.03 11.00 10.12
N VAL A 68 -0.17 10.80 11.14
CA VAL A 68 1.28 10.83 10.96
C VAL A 68 1.75 9.67 10.08
N LEU A 69 1.21 8.47 10.30
CA LEU A 69 1.55 7.30 9.49
C LEU A 69 1.05 7.47 8.04
N SER A 70 -0.15 8.02 7.86
CA SER A 70 -0.69 8.35 6.53
C SER A 70 0.13 9.41 5.81
N LEU A 71 0.61 10.44 6.52
CA LEU A 71 1.48 11.48 5.97
C LEU A 71 2.83 10.91 5.54
N ILE A 72 3.43 10.00 6.33
CA ILE A 72 4.68 9.32 5.95
C ILE A 72 4.48 8.47 4.69
N PHE A 73 3.37 7.74 4.60
CA PHE A 73 3.02 6.96 3.42
C PHE A 73 2.79 7.84 2.18
N ALA A 74 2.00 8.91 2.33
CA ALA A 74 1.72 9.86 1.26
C ALA A 74 2.99 10.61 0.81
N ALA A 75 3.86 11.02 1.74
CA ALA A 75 5.12 11.68 1.44
C ALA A 75 6.10 10.74 0.74
N GLY A 76 6.24 9.49 1.20
CA GLY A 76 7.05 8.48 0.53
C GLY A 76 6.60 8.24 -0.91
N PHE A 77 5.29 8.29 -1.15
CA PHE A 77 4.71 8.20 -2.47
C PHE A 77 4.95 9.44 -3.33
N ALA A 78 4.71 10.65 -2.80
CA ALA A 78 4.90 11.90 -3.50
C ALA A 78 6.36 12.11 -3.92
N VAL A 79 7.32 11.79 -3.03
CA VAL A 79 8.76 11.83 -3.33
C VAL A 79 9.11 10.90 -4.48
N ARG A 80 8.51 9.70 -4.55
CA ARG A 80 8.71 8.75 -5.64
C ARG A 80 8.14 9.25 -6.98
N MET A 81 7.00 9.94 -6.96
CA MET A 81 6.41 10.54 -8.16
C MET A 81 7.23 11.73 -8.67
N ILE A 82 7.75 12.59 -7.80
CA ILE A 82 8.55 13.77 -8.17
C ILE A 82 9.95 13.39 -8.68
N ARG A 83 10.51 12.26 -8.21
CA ARG A 83 11.81 11.74 -8.67
C ARG A 83 11.75 10.90 -9.94
N ARG A 84 10.60 10.82 -10.62
CA ARG A 84 10.46 10.28 -11.97
C ARG A 84 10.41 11.40 -12.99
#